data_AF-A0A7W8H949-F1
#
_entry.id   AF-A0A7W8H949-F1
#
_cell.length_a   1.000
_cell.length_b   1.000
_cell.length_c   1.000
_cell.angle_alpha   90.00
_cell.angle_beta   90.00
_cell.angle_gamma   90.00
#
_symmetry.space_group_name_H-M   'P 1'
#
loop_
_entity.id
_entity.type
_entity.pdbx_description
1 polymer ?
#
loop_
_entity_poly.entity_id
_entity_poly.type
_entity_poly.pdbx_seq_one_letter_code
_entity_poly.pdbx_strand_id
1 'polypeptide(L)'
;MKERYGAIDGLRMIACIGIMMMHLRANNDYEIGGYFYNTVIPSFTNFVFLFMTVSAFGMCCGYYEKVKNQQISLSDFYAKRFKKILPFFGILVLIDVLLSPSRNAVYEAFADLTLLFGFLPNAGNISVIGVGWFLGLIFVFYLCFPFFCVLLANKKRAWISFAVSLLYNFVCAEYFEVERSNILYSACFFLAGGLIYLYRKELTKINPYFAVILTAVSVVAYYLIGEYSMTCLLVSVCLLICTIVVRGGGTGEPHYPILQQYQHGNLPVPHGVVPHD
;
A
#
# COMPACT_ATOMS: atom_id res chain seq x y z
N MET A 1 19.16 6.57 13.87
CA MET A 1 18.63 7.48 12.82
C MET A 1 17.59 6.72 12.02
N LYS A 2 16.34 7.21 11.93
CA LYS A 2 15.24 6.50 11.27
C LYS A 2 15.26 6.91 9.80
N GLU A 3 15.74 6.04 8.90
CA GLU A 3 15.70 6.30 7.46
C GLU A 3 14.24 6.49 7.04
N ARG A 4 13.86 7.74 6.76
CA ARG A 4 12.51 8.09 6.30
C ARG A 4 12.56 8.26 4.79
N TYR A 5 12.02 7.28 4.09
CA TYR A 5 11.89 7.33 2.64
C TYR A 5 10.69 8.21 2.24
N GLY A 6 10.82 9.54 2.35
CA GLY A 6 9.77 10.49 1.96
C GLY A 6 9.34 10.36 0.49
N ALA A 7 10.24 9.85 -0.36
CA ALA A 7 9.95 9.49 -1.75
C ALA A 7 8.82 8.46 -1.91
N ILE A 8 8.66 7.54 -0.96
CA ILE A 8 7.58 6.55 -0.97
C ILE A 8 6.22 7.23 -0.82
N ASP A 9 6.12 8.25 0.05
CA ASP A 9 4.87 8.96 0.28
C ASP A 9 4.45 9.71 -1.00
N GLY A 10 5.41 10.22 -1.78
CA GLY A 10 5.18 10.76 -3.12
C GLY A 10 4.63 9.71 -4.10
N LEU A 11 5.19 8.50 -4.11
CA LEU A 11 4.70 7.41 -4.98
C LEU A 11 3.28 6.97 -4.60
N ARG A 12 2.95 6.91 -3.31
CA ARG A 12 1.57 6.68 -2.83
C ARG A 12 0.62 7.79 -3.28
N MET A 13 1.05 9.04 -3.19
CA MET A 13 0.25 10.18 -3.64
C MET A 13 -0.05 10.09 -5.14
N ILE A 14 0.95 9.78 -5.97
CA ILE A 14 0.78 9.58 -7.42
C ILE A 14 -0.23 8.46 -7.69
N ALA A 15 -0.11 7.33 -6.99
CA ALA A 15 -1.06 6.22 -7.12
C ALA A 15 -2.49 6.64 -6.75
N CYS A 16 -2.68 7.37 -5.64
CA CYS A 16 -3.98 7.87 -5.22
C CYS A 16 -4.60 8.82 -6.26
N ILE A 17 -3.80 9.74 -6.81
CA ILE A 17 -4.27 10.67 -7.85
C ILE A 17 -4.69 9.91 -9.10
N GLY A 18 -3.90 8.93 -9.54
CA GLY A 18 -4.27 8.11 -10.70
C GLY A 18 -5.56 7.30 -10.50
N ILE A 19 -5.72 6.66 -9.33
CA ILE A 19 -6.95 5.92 -8.99
C ILE A 19 -8.15 6.88 -8.96
N MET A 20 -7.98 8.07 -8.38
CA MET A 20 -9.01 9.11 -8.39
C MET A 20 -9.37 9.53 -9.81
N MET A 21 -8.40 9.77 -10.69
CA MET A 21 -8.64 10.11 -12.10
C MET A 21 -9.44 9.02 -12.83
N MET A 22 -9.12 7.75 -12.59
CA MET A 22 -9.86 6.62 -13.17
C MET A 22 -11.32 6.62 -12.70
N HIS A 23 -11.57 6.78 -11.40
CA HIS A 23 -12.94 6.82 -10.86
C HIS A 23 -13.73 8.04 -11.34
N LEU A 24 -13.08 9.21 -11.45
CA LEU A 24 -13.71 10.40 -12.03
C LEU A 24 -14.14 10.13 -13.46
N ARG A 25 -13.29 9.52 -14.29
CA ARG A 25 -13.66 9.10 -15.65
C ARG A 25 -14.81 8.09 -15.66
N ALA A 26 -14.77 7.09 -14.78
CA ALA A 26 -15.76 6.01 -14.78
C ALA A 26 -17.16 6.45 -14.30
N ASN A 27 -17.23 7.51 -13.49
CA ASN A 27 -18.47 7.99 -12.86
C ASN A 27 -18.99 9.32 -13.45
N ASN A 28 -18.44 9.80 -14.56
CA ASN A 28 -18.88 11.02 -15.22
C ASN A 28 -19.01 10.80 -16.73
N ASP A 29 -19.99 11.46 -17.34
CA ASP A 29 -20.24 11.39 -18.78
C ASP A 29 -19.44 12.45 -19.57
N TYR A 30 -18.14 12.59 -19.28
CA TYR A 30 -17.30 13.51 -20.04
C TYR A 30 -16.98 12.95 -21.43
N GLU A 31 -17.31 13.71 -22.48
CA GLU A 31 -16.96 13.40 -23.87
C GLU A 31 -15.51 13.83 -24.20
N ILE A 32 -14.53 13.27 -23.49
CA ILE A 32 -13.11 13.52 -23.76
C ILE A 32 -12.59 12.38 -24.64
N GLY A 33 -12.07 12.72 -25.83
CA GLY A 33 -11.48 11.75 -26.76
C GLY A 33 -9.98 11.54 -26.58
N GLY A 34 -9.44 10.49 -27.20
CA GLY A 34 -8.00 10.26 -27.35
C GLY A 34 -7.43 9.08 -26.55
N TYR A 35 -6.25 8.61 -26.96
CA TYR A 35 -5.60 7.42 -26.38
C TYR A 35 -5.34 7.54 -24.88
N PHE A 36 -4.91 8.72 -24.42
CA PHE A 36 -4.66 8.94 -23.00
C PHE A 36 -5.94 8.78 -22.17
N TYR A 37 -7.05 9.40 -22.60
CA TYR A 37 -8.31 9.29 -21.89
C TYR A 37 -8.92 7.89 -21.98
N ASN A 38 -8.82 7.22 -23.14
CA ASN A 38 -9.51 5.95 -23.37
C ASN A 38 -8.72 4.71 -22.96
N THR A 39 -7.40 4.79 -22.84
CA THR A 39 -6.53 3.65 -22.53
C THR A 39 -5.70 3.87 -21.28
N VAL A 40 -5.06 5.04 -21.14
CA VAL A 40 -4.14 5.31 -20.02
C VAL A 40 -4.88 5.59 -18.71
N ILE A 41 -5.94 6.41 -18.73
CA ILE A 41 -6.70 6.70 -17.50
C ILE A 41 -7.38 5.44 -16.93
N PRO A 42 -8.05 4.57 -17.72
CA PRO A 42 -8.61 3.32 -17.21
C PRO A 42 -7.57 2.42 -16.56
N SER A 43 -6.36 2.33 -17.13
CA SER A 43 -5.28 1.50 -16.59
C SER A 43 -4.82 1.91 -15.19
N PHE A 44 -5.07 3.15 -14.77
CA PHE A 44 -4.75 3.61 -13.42
C PHE A 44 -5.50 2.86 -12.30
N THR A 45 -6.54 2.09 -12.63
CA THR A 45 -7.11 1.12 -11.68
C THR A 45 -6.04 0.16 -11.14
N ASN A 46 -5.02 -0.17 -11.93
CA ASN A 46 -3.95 -1.09 -11.57
C ASN A 46 -2.89 -0.48 -10.64
N PHE A 47 -2.98 0.82 -10.34
CA PHE A 47 -2.17 1.43 -9.28
C PHE A 47 -2.50 0.91 -7.87
N VAL A 48 -3.62 0.18 -7.69
CA VAL A 48 -3.86 -0.58 -6.46
C VAL A 48 -2.73 -1.58 -6.17
N PHE A 49 -2.19 -2.25 -7.19
CA PHE A 49 -1.08 -3.20 -7.05
C PHE A 49 0.23 -2.51 -6.65
N LEU A 50 0.48 -1.34 -7.21
CA LEU A 50 1.58 -0.48 -6.78
C LEU A 50 1.40 -0.08 -5.31
N PHE A 51 0.18 0.29 -4.92
CA PHE A 51 -0.14 0.67 -3.54
C PHE A 51 0.07 -0.50 -2.56
N MET A 52 -0.25 -1.74 -2.94
CA MET A 52 0.05 -2.94 -2.14
C MET A 52 1.57 -3.13 -1.95
N THR A 53 2.32 -3.06 -3.05
CA THR A 53 3.79 -3.22 -3.06
C THR A 53 4.46 -2.16 -2.17
N VAL A 54 4.05 -0.90 -2.34
CA VAL A 54 4.54 0.25 -1.58
C VAL A 54 4.12 0.18 -0.11
N SER A 55 2.93 -0.34 0.18
CA SER A 55 2.45 -0.55 1.54
C SER A 55 3.29 -1.59 2.28
N ALA A 56 3.59 -2.73 1.64
CA ALA A 56 4.46 -3.74 2.23
C ALA A 56 5.86 -3.22 2.49
N PHE A 57 6.49 -2.55 1.51
CA PHE A 57 7.81 -1.97 1.67
C PHE A 57 7.87 -0.96 2.84
N GLY A 58 6.94 0.01 2.87
CA GLY A 58 6.89 1.01 3.94
C GLY A 58 6.60 0.41 5.32
N MET A 59 5.79 -0.65 5.39
CA MET A 59 5.54 -1.40 6.62
C MET A 59 6.81 -2.09 7.11
N CYS A 60 7.58 -2.72 6.21
CA CYS A 60 8.85 -3.31 6.55
C CYS A 60 9.85 -2.27 7.07
N CYS A 61 9.95 -1.10 6.43
CA CYS A 61 10.78 0.02 6.92
C CYS A 61 10.45 0.41 8.38
N GLY A 62 9.17 0.43 8.75
CA GLY A 62 8.74 0.87 10.08
C GLY A 62 8.76 -0.21 11.17
N TYR A 63 8.51 -1.47 10.79
CA TYR A 63 8.16 -2.51 11.75
C TYR A 63 8.89 -3.84 11.58
N TYR A 64 9.55 -4.13 10.45
CA TYR A 64 10.15 -5.46 10.21
C TYR A 64 11.14 -5.86 11.31
N GLU A 65 12.13 -5.01 11.60
CA GLU A 65 13.12 -5.29 12.65
C GLU A 65 12.48 -5.41 14.04
N LYS A 66 11.42 -4.65 14.32
CA LYS A 66 10.71 -4.72 15.60
C LYS A 66 9.97 -6.04 15.77
N VAL A 67 9.32 -6.53 14.71
CA VAL A 67 8.64 -7.83 14.70
C VAL A 67 9.68 -8.94 14.85
N LYS A 68 10.75 -8.89 14.04
CA LYS A 68 11.82 -9.89 14.05
C LYS A 68 12.49 -10.01 15.42
N ASN A 69 12.75 -8.89 16.08
CA ASN A 69 13.40 -8.85 17.39
C ASN A 69 12.41 -8.95 18.57
N GLN A 70 11.12 -9.22 18.32
CA GLN A 70 10.07 -9.32 19.34
C GLN A 70 9.90 -8.05 20.20
N GLN A 71 10.21 -6.89 19.63
CA GLN A 71 10.12 -5.57 20.28
C GLN A 71 8.82 -4.84 19.95
N ILE A 72 7.81 -5.57 19.49
CA ILE A 72 6.54 -5.02 19.04
C ILE A 72 5.41 -5.38 20.01
N SER A 73 4.71 -4.36 20.50
CA SER A 73 3.40 -4.53 21.13
C SER A 73 2.36 -4.71 20.03
N LEU A 74 1.77 -5.90 19.92
CA LEU A 74 0.72 -6.19 18.95
C LEU A 74 -0.52 -5.34 19.20
N SER A 75 -0.87 -5.13 20.47
CA SER A 75 -1.99 -4.25 20.87
C SER A 75 -1.80 -2.83 20.30
N ASP A 76 -0.63 -2.22 20.52
CA ASP A 76 -0.34 -0.88 20.00
C ASP A 76 -0.28 -0.84 18.47
N PHE A 77 0.25 -1.91 17.87
CA PHE A 77 0.36 -2.03 16.43
C PHE A 77 -1.03 -2.04 15.77
N TYR A 78 -1.96 -2.86 16.25
CA TYR A 78 -3.31 -2.95 15.70
C TYR A 78 -4.14 -1.71 16.06
N ALA A 79 -4.08 -1.24 17.30
CA ALA A 79 -4.82 -0.06 17.75
C ALA A 79 -4.50 1.20 16.91
N LYS A 80 -3.23 1.40 16.55
CA LYS A 80 -2.82 2.53 15.68
C LYS A 80 -3.46 2.50 14.30
N ARG A 81 -3.74 1.30 13.75
CA ARG A 81 -4.33 1.14 12.42
C ARG A 81 -5.83 1.32 12.44
N PHE A 82 -6.50 0.74 13.44
CA PHE A 82 -7.91 1.00 13.69
C PHE A 82 -8.18 2.49 13.89
N LYS A 83 -7.42 3.17 14.78
CA LYS A 83 -7.58 4.62 15.03
C LYS A 83 -7.34 5.49 13.80
N LYS A 84 -6.54 5.03 12.84
CA LYS A 84 -6.27 5.77 11.61
C LYS A 84 -7.35 5.57 10.54
N ILE A 85 -7.90 4.36 10.43
CA ILE A 85 -8.79 3.97 9.33
C ILE A 85 -10.26 4.15 9.72
N LEU A 86 -10.63 3.64 10.89
CA LEU A 86 -12.03 3.49 11.30
C LEU A 86 -12.80 4.82 11.39
N PRO A 87 -12.24 5.95 11.88
CA PRO A 87 -13.04 7.18 12.00
C PRO A 87 -13.57 7.69 10.66
N PHE A 88 -12.70 7.74 9.64
CA PHE A 88 -13.09 8.20 8.31
C PHE A 88 -13.99 7.18 7.62
N PHE A 89 -13.59 5.91 7.62
CA PHE A 89 -14.36 4.86 6.95
C PHE A 89 -15.73 4.65 7.60
N GLY A 90 -15.80 4.67 8.94
CA GLY A 90 -17.04 4.51 9.67
C GLY A 90 -18.05 5.63 9.44
N ILE A 91 -17.59 6.87 9.19
CA ILE A 91 -18.48 7.96 8.76
C ILE A 91 -19.06 7.67 7.37
N LEU A 92 -18.25 7.19 6.43
CA LEU A 92 -18.75 6.84 5.09
C LEU A 92 -19.76 5.70 5.15
N VAL A 93 -19.49 4.66 5.94
CA VAL A 93 -20.41 3.54 6.17
C VAL A 93 -21.71 4.03 6.80
N LEU A 94 -21.65 4.96 7.77
CA LEU A 94 -22.84 5.53 8.38
C LEU A 94 -23.67 6.33 7.36
N ILE A 95 -23.02 7.15 6.52
CA ILE A 95 -23.70 7.90 5.47
C ILE A 95 -24.40 6.95 4.50
N ASP A 96 -23.74 5.87 4.08
CA ASP A 96 -24.33 4.90 3.15
C ASP A 96 -25.59 4.24 3.73
N VAL A 97 -25.54 3.78 5.00
CA VAL A 97 -26.71 3.22 5.69
C VAL A 97 -27.86 4.23 5.80
N LEU A 98 -27.55 5.52 5.98
CA LEU A 98 -28.55 6.59 6.07
C LEU A 98 -29.18 6.92 4.71
N LEU A 99 -28.40 6.87 3.63
CA LEU A 99 -28.88 7.18 2.27
C LEU A 99 -29.66 6.00 1.66
N SER A 100 -29.24 4.77 1.95
CA SER A 100 -29.80 3.54 1.37
C SER A 100 -30.17 2.51 2.44
N PRO A 101 -31.10 2.82 3.37
CA PRO A 101 -31.39 1.96 4.50
C PRO A 101 -32.01 0.62 4.07
N SER A 102 -31.37 -0.48 4.46
CA SER A 102 -31.88 -1.84 4.26
C SER A 102 -31.32 -2.80 5.32
N ARG A 103 -31.93 -3.98 5.46
CA ARG A 103 -31.39 -5.04 6.35
C ARG A 103 -29.99 -5.46 5.91
N ASN A 104 -29.74 -5.52 4.61
CA ASN A 104 -28.44 -5.88 4.06
C ASN A 104 -27.39 -4.80 4.36
N ALA A 105 -27.76 -3.52 4.22
CA ALA A 105 -26.87 -2.40 4.56
C ALA A 105 -26.41 -2.44 6.02
N VAL A 106 -27.25 -2.90 6.96
CA VAL A 106 -26.85 -3.09 8.36
C VAL A 106 -25.83 -4.21 8.53
N TYR A 107 -25.98 -5.33 7.81
CA TYR A 107 -25.01 -6.43 7.85
C TYR A 107 -23.68 -6.05 7.19
N GLU A 108 -23.73 -5.35 6.05
CA GLU A 108 -22.56 -4.80 5.37
C GLU A 108 -21.86 -3.78 6.27
N ALA A 109 -22.59 -2.86 6.90
CA ALA A 109 -22.04 -1.89 7.83
C ALA A 109 -21.35 -2.53 9.04
N PHE A 110 -21.89 -3.62 9.59
CA PHE A 110 -21.22 -4.36 10.66
C PHE A 110 -19.87 -4.95 10.18
N ALA A 111 -19.86 -5.58 9.01
CA ALA A 111 -18.64 -6.13 8.42
C ALA A 111 -17.61 -5.03 8.12
N ASP A 112 -18.06 -3.88 7.64
CA ASP A 112 -17.24 -2.72 7.30
C ASP A 112 -16.65 -2.04 8.55
N LEU A 113 -17.46 -1.80 9.59
CA LEU A 113 -17.00 -1.17 10.83
C LEU A 113 -16.00 -2.05 11.60
N THR A 114 -16.05 -3.37 11.42
CA THR A 114 -15.02 -4.26 11.99
C THR A 114 -13.74 -4.31 11.15
N LEU A 115 -13.76 -3.80 9.91
CA LEU A 115 -12.69 -3.89 8.90
C LEU A 115 -12.30 -5.34 8.54
N LEU A 116 -13.13 -6.32 8.89
CA LEU A 116 -12.87 -7.75 8.67
C LEU A 116 -13.50 -8.29 7.37
N PHE A 117 -14.29 -7.46 6.68
CA PHE A 117 -14.93 -7.83 5.43
C PHE A 117 -13.98 -8.32 4.33
N GLY A 118 -12.68 -7.97 4.39
CA GLY A 118 -11.65 -8.52 3.50
C GLY A 118 -11.42 -10.03 3.62
N PHE A 119 -11.94 -10.69 4.67
CA PHE A 119 -11.95 -12.14 4.81
C PHE A 119 -13.23 -12.80 4.25
N LEU A 120 -14.27 -12.03 3.97
CA LEU A 120 -15.52 -12.57 3.46
C LEU A 120 -15.38 -12.94 1.98
N PRO A 121 -16.05 -14.02 1.53
CA PRO A 121 -16.17 -14.29 0.11
C PRO A 121 -16.87 -13.10 -0.55
N ASN A 122 -16.43 -12.73 -1.76
CA ASN A 122 -17.00 -11.62 -2.51
C ASN A 122 -16.95 -10.26 -1.78
N ALA A 123 -15.90 -9.99 -1.00
CA ALA A 123 -15.67 -8.67 -0.40
C ALA A 123 -15.71 -7.49 -1.41
N GLY A 124 -15.56 -7.78 -2.72
CA GLY A 124 -15.74 -6.83 -3.82
C GLY A 124 -17.18 -6.43 -4.12
N ASN A 125 -18.18 -7.17 -3.62
CA ASN A 125 -19.61 -6.93 -3.86
C ASN A 125 -20.28 -6.07 -2.78
N ILE A 126 -19.51 -5.59 -1.80
CA ILE A 126 -20.02 -4.67 -0.78
C ILE A 126 -20.28 -3.33 -1.47
N SER A 127 -21.56 -3.03 -1.62
CA SER A 127 -22.10 -1.94 -2.45
C SER A 127 -21.73 -0.55 -1.94
N VAL A 128 -21.35 -0.48 -0.67
CA VAL A 128 -21.21 0.73 0.15
C VAL A 128 -20.14 1.69 -0.41
N ILE A 129 -19.01 1.20 -0.94
CA ILE A 129 -17.92 2.07 -1.45
C ILE A 129 -17.11 1.31 -2.52
N GLY A 130 -17.01 1.81 -3.75
CA GLY A 130 -16.29 1.13 -4.86
C GLY A 130 -14.79 0.83 -4.62
N VAL A 131 -14.20 1.41 -3.56
CA VAL A 131 -12.81 1.18 -3.11
C VAL A 131 -12.76 0.45 -1.74
N GLY A 132 -13.90 0.15 -1.12
CA GLY A 132 -14.00 -0.48 0.20
C GLY A 132 -13.23 -1.80 0.26
N TRP A 133 -13.40 -2.66 -0.75
CA TRP A 133 -12.68 -3.94 -0.87
C TRP A 133 -11.16 -3.80 -0.69
N PHE A 134 -10.56 -2.73 -1.23
CA PHE A 134 -9.11 -2.51 -1.15
C PHE A 134 -8.68 -2.17 0.27
N LEU A 135 -9.49 -1.39 0.98
CA LEU A 135 -9.25 -1.08 2.39
C LEU A 135 -9.29 -2.34 3.25
N GLY A 136 -10.28 -3.22 3.02
CA GLY A 136 -10.38 -4.51 3.69
C GLY A 136 -9.15 -5.39 3.43
N LEU A 137 -8.73 -5.49 2.17
CA LEU A 137 -7.53 -6.23 1.77
C LEU A 137 -6.25 -5.72 2.48
N ILE A 138 -6.05 -4.40 2.52
CA ILE A 138 -4.91 -3.79 3.24
C ILE A 138 -4.99 -4.07 4.73
N PHE A 139 -6.19 -4.10 5.31
CA PHE A 139 -6.37 -4.44 6.70
C PHE A 139 -6.05 -5.91 7.01
N VAL A 140 -6.47 -6.83 6.14
CA VAL A 140 -6.06 -8.25 6.18
C VAL A 140 -4.54 -8.37 6.12
N PHE A 141 -3.88 -7.62 5.23
CA PHE A 141 -2.42 -7.59 5.19
C PHE A 141 -1.81 -7.12 6.52
N TYR A 142 -2.40 -6.12 7.18
CA TYR A 142 -1.92 -5.67 8.49
C TYR A 142 -2.07 -6.74 9.56
N LEU A 143 -3.17 -7.48 9.57
CA LEU A 143 -3.38 -8.61 10.49
C LEU A 143 -2.33 -9.69 10.26
N CYS A 144 -2.05 -10.02 8.99
CA CYS A 144 -1.06 -11.01 8.58
C CYS A 144 0.40 -10.51 8.66
N PHE A 145 0.64 -9.23 8.94
CA PHE A 145 1.99 -8.64 8.85
C PHE A 145 3.04 -9.33 9.75
N PRO A 146 2.73 -9.77 10.98
CA PRO A 146 3.69 -10.55 11.77
C PRO A 146 4.09 -11.86 11.10
N PHE A 147 3.12 -12.61 10.54
CA PHE A 147 3.38 -13.82 9.75
C PHE A 147 4.17 -13.50 8.48
N PHE A 148 3.84 -12.41 7.80
CA PHE A 148 4.60 -11.93 6.64
C PHE A 148 6.08 -11.65 6.98
N CYS A 149 6.38 -11.10 8.16
CA CYS A 149 7.77 -10.93 8.61
C CYS A 149 8.47 -12.28 8.83
N VAL A 150 7.74 -13.31 9.29
CA VAL A 150 8.26 -14.67 9.41
C VAL A 150 8.62 -15.25 8.05
N LEU A 151 7.80 -15.03 7.01
CA LEU A 151 8.10 -15.44 5.63
C LEU A 151 9.38 -14.77 5.09
N LEU A 152 9.63 -13.52 5.49
CA LEU A 152 10.80 -12.74 5.08
C LEU A 152 12.05 -12.93 5.95
N ALA A 153 12.02 -13.81 6.96
CA ALA A 153 13.05 -13.92 7.98
C ALA A 153 14.49 -14.05 7.44
N ASN A 154 14.66 -14.66 6.27
CA ASN A 154 15.91 -14.63 5.51
C ASN A 154 15.64 -14.60 4.00
N LYS A 155 16.65 -14.23 3.20
CA LYS A 155 16.55 -14.06 1.74
C LYS A 155 16.05 -15.33 1.04
N LYS A 156 16.52 -16.52 1.45
CA LYS A 156 16.07 -17.81 0.87
C LYS A 156 14.57 -18.03 1.09
N ARG A 157 14.10 -17.87 2.33
CA ARG A 157 12.68 -18.00 2.69
C ARG A 157 11.81 -16.97 1.99
N ALA A 158 12.30 -15.74 1.84
CA ALA A 158 11.59 -14.68 1.15
C ALA A 158 11.35 -15.02 -0.32
N TRP A 159 12.38 -15.50 -1.04
CA TRP A 159 12.25 -15.94 -2.43
C TRP A 159 11.35 -17.17 -2.60
N ILE A 160 11.43 -18.15 -1.70
CA ILE A 160 10.52 -19.30 -1.70
C ILE A 160 9.07 -18.82 -1.51
N SER A 161 8.83 -17.95 -0.54
CA SER A 161 7.49 -17.43 -0.26
C SER A 161 6.94 -16.63 -1.46
N PHE A 162 7.80 -15.84 -2.10
CA PHE A 162 7.45 -15.11 -3.32
C PHE A 162 7.10 -16.05 -4.48
N ALA A 163 7.89 -17.09 -4.73
CA ALA A 163 7.59 -18.09 -5.76
C ALA A 163 6.25 -18.79 -5.49
N VAL A 164 5.98 -19.18 -4.24
CA VAL A 164 4.69 -19.75 -3.83
C VAL A 164 3.55 -18.77 -4.07
N SER A 165 3.74 -17.47 -3.83
CA SER A 165 2.71 -16.46 -4.08
C SER A 165 2.41 -16.23 -5.57
N LEU A 166 3.39 -16.42 -6.45
CA LEU A 166 3.18 -16.39 -7.90
C LEU A 166 2.34 -17.59 -8.36
N LEU A 167 2.59 -18.76 -7.79
CA LEU A 167 1.75 -19.94 -8.02
C LEU A 167 0.32 -19.71 -7.53
N TYR A 168 0.15 -19.13 -6.34
CA TYR A 168 -1.18 -18.75 -5.84
C TYR A 168 -1.89 -17.76 -6.76
N ASN A 169 -1.19 -16.74 -7.28
CA ASN A 169 -1.78 -15.80 -8.23
C ASN A 169 -2.33 -16.53 -9.47
N PHE A 170 -1.55 -17.45 -10.05
CA PHE A 170 -1.97 -18.27 -11.20
C PHE A 170 -3.16 -19.18 -10.85
N VAL A 171 -3.08 -19.95 -9.77
CA VAL A 171 -4.15 -20.87 -9.36
C VAL A 171 -5.43 -20.13 -8.99
N CYS A 172 -5.33 -18.95 -8.36
CA CYS A 172 -6.48 -18.11 -8.06
C CYS A 172 -7.17 -17.62 -9.33
N ALA A 173 -6.41 -17.21 -10.34
CA ALA A 173 -6.94 -16.73 -11.61
C ALA A 173 -7.59 -17.86 -12.43
N GLU A 174 -6.92 -19.00 -12.56
CA GLU A 174 -7.32 -20.07 -13.51
C GLU A 174 -8.32 -21.07 -12.92
N TYR A 175 -8.28 -21.33 -11.61
CA TYR A 175 -9.09 -22.39 -11.00
C TYR A 175 -10.15 -21.86 -10.03
N PHE A 176 -9.77 -20.93 -9.14
CA PHE A 176 -10.70 -20.41 -8.13
C PHE A 176 -11.53 -19.22 -8.61
N GLU A 177 -11.22 -18.67 -9.79
CA GLU A 177 -11.88 -17.48 -10.36
C GLU A 177 -11.89 -16.28 -9.38
N VAL A 178 -10.77 -16.13 -8.66
CA VAL A 178 -10.58 -15.07 -7.66
C VAL A 178 -9.63 -14.01 -8.20
N GLU A 179 -10.00 -12.75 -8.01
CA GLU A 179 -9.25 -11.59 -8.52
C GLU A 179 -8.49 -10.80 -7.43
N ARG A 180 -8.05 -9.60 -7.81
CA ARG A 180 -7.26 -8.64 -7.01
C ARG A 180 -7.81 -8.30 -5.62
N SER A 181 -9.10 -8.53 -5.36
CA SER A 181 -9.72 -8.30 -4.04
C SER A 181 -9.31 -9.32 -2.98
N ASN A 182 -8.69 -10.43 -3.37
CA ASN A 182 -8.27 -11.48 -2.46
C ASN A 182 -6.78 -11.40 -2.10
N ILE A 183 -6.47 -11.69 -0.83
CA ILE A 183 -5.11 -11.65 -0.30
C ILE A 183 -4.18 -12.69 -0.94
N LEU A 184 -4.68 -13.88 -1.30
CA LEU A 184 -3.86 -14.93 -1.93
C LEU A 184 -3.49 -14.56 -3.36
N TYR A 185 -4.44 -14.07 -4.15
CA TYR A 185 -4.18 -13.53 -5.49
C TYR A 185 -3.14 -12.41 -5.43
N SER A 186 -3.32 -11.47 -4.49
CA SER A 186 -2.52 -10.26 -4.37
C SER A 186 -1.22 -10.43 -3.56
N ALA A 187 -0.97 -11.62 -2.99
CA ALA A 187 0.15 -11.88 -2.10
C ALA A 187 1.51 -11.57 -2.75
N CYS A 188 1.63 -11.80 -4.07
CA CYS A 188 2.86 -11.55 -4.82
C CYS A 188 3.27 -10.07 -4.78
N PHE A 189 2.33 -9.13 -4.84
CA PHE A 189 2.61 -7.70 -4.75
C PHE A 189 3.14 -7.30 -3.37
N PHE A 190 2.52 -7.82 -2.30
CA PHE A 190 3.00 -7.57 -0.93
C PHE A 190 4.41 -8.17 -0.72
N LEU A 191 4.62 -9.42 -1.13
CA LEU A 191 5.92 -10.08 -1.01
C LEU A 191 7.01 -9.43 -1.85
N ALA A 192 6.68 -8.89 -3.03
CA ALA A 192 7.61 -8.09 -3.83
C ALA A 192 8.07 -6.83 -3.07
N GLY A 193 7.15 -6.09 -2.43
CA GLY A 193 7.52 -4.96 -1.57
C GLY A 193 8.41 -5.37 -0.39
N GLY A 194 8.15 -6.54 0.20
CA GLY A 194 8.99 -7.15 1.22
C GLY A 194 10.40 -7.53 0.74
N LEU A 195 10.50 -8.12 -0.45
CA LEU A 195 11.78 -8.44 -1.09
C LEU A 195 12.58 -7.18 -1.40
N ILE A 196 11.96 -6.16 -1.97
CA ILE A 196 12.60 -4.86 -2.22
C ILE A 196 13.15 -4.28 -0.92
N TYR A 197 12.43 -4.42 0.20
CA TYR A 197 12.94 -4.03 1.51
C TYR A 197 14.19 -4.81 1.93
N LEU A 198 14.22 -6.13 1.75
CA LEU A 198 15.39 -6.95 2.09
C LEU A 198 16.64 -6.61 1.28
N TYR A 199 16.47 -6.15 0.04
CA TYR A 199 17.56 -5.79 -0.88
C TYR A 199 17.78 -4.27 -1.00
N ARG A 200 17.12 -3.45 -0.18
CA ARG A 200 17.11 -1.98 -0.34
C ARG A 200 18.51 -1.36 -0.38
N LYS A 201 19.47 -1.89 0.38
CA LYS A 201 20.85 -1.37 0.45
C LYS A 201 21.67 -1.72 -0.79
N GLU A 202 21.40 -2.87 -1.39
CA GLU A 202 21.98 -3.30 -2.65
C GLU A 202 21.35 -2.52 -3.82
N LEU A 203 20.04 -2.30 -3.76
CA LEU A 203 19.29 -1.56 -4.77
C LEU A 203 19.74 -0.09 -4.88
N THR A 204 20.04 0.59 -3.76
CA THR A 204 20.53 1.98 -3.79
C THR A 204 21.87 2.16 -4.51
N LYS A 205 22.60 1.08 -4.82
CA LYS A 205 23.85 1.12 -5.58
C LYS A 205 23.64 1.06 -7.10
N ILE A 206 22.42 0.79 -7.55
CA ILE A 206 22.09 0.73 -8.98
C ILE A 206 22.19 2.14 -9.57
N ASN A 207 22.63 2.23 -10.82
CA ASN A 207 22.65 3.50 -11.53
C ASN A 207 21.20 4.03 -11.73
N PRO A 208 20.88 5.28 -11.32
CA PRO A 208 19.54 5.85 -11.47
C PRO A 208 19.05 5.86 -12.91
N TYR A 209 19.91 6.12 -13.90
CA TYR A 209 19.53 6.08 -15.31
C TYR A 209 19.06 4.69 -15.73
N PHE A 210 19.75 3.64 -15.27
CA PHE A 210 19.34 2.26 -15.54
C PHE A 210 17.98 1.94 -14.92
N ALA A 211 17.73 2.38 -13.69
CA ALA A 211 16.44 2.17 -13.02
C ALA A 211 15.28 2.91 -13.73
N VAL A 212 15.52 4.13 -14.23
CA VAL A 212 14.53 4.89 -15.03
C VAL A 212 14.24 4.19 -16.35
N ILE A 213 15.27 3.76 -17.08
CA ILE A 213 15.11 3.04 -18.35
C ILE A 213 14.33 1.74 -18.14
N LEU A 214 14.69 0.95 -17.12
CA LEU A 214 13.99 -0.29 -16.81
C LEU A 214 12.50 -0.05 -16.49
N THR A 215 12.21 1.04 -15.77
CA THR A 215 10.82 1.45 -15.48
C THR A 215 10.08 1.81 -16.77
N ALA A 216 10.68 2.61 -17.65
CA ALA A 216 10.06 2.96 -18.93
C ALA A 216 9.76 1.71 -19.77
N VAL A 217 10.73 0.78 -19.87
CA VAL A 217 10.56 -0.50 -20.56
C VAL A 217 9.42 -1.32 -19.96
N SER A 218 9.30 -1.38 -18.62
CA SER A 218 8.21 -2.11 -17.96
C SER A 218 6.83 -1.53 -18.28
N VAL A 219 6.71 -0.20 -18.37
CA VAL A 219 5.46 0.48 -18.71
C VAL A 219 5.11 0.25 -20.18
N VAL A 220 6.09 0.29 -21.09
CA VAL A 220 5.85 -0.04 -22.50
C VAL A 220 5.41 -1.50 -22.64
N ALA A 221 6.08 -2.43 -21.96
CA ALA A 221 5.71 -3.85 -21.96
C ALA A 221 4.28 -4.07 -21.43
N TYR A 222 3.86 -3.33 -20.41
CA TYR A 222 2.48 -3.36 -19.91
C TYR A 222 1.45 -3.04 -21.01
N TYR A 223 1.68 -1.99 -21.79
CA TYR A 223 0.75 -1.61 -22.87
C TYR A 223 0.84 -2.49 -24.12
N LEU A 224 1.97 -3.17 -24.35
CA LEU A 224 2.14 -4.07 -25.50
C LEU A 224 1.64 -5.50 -25.24
N ILE A 225 1.89 -6.03 -24.05
CA ILE A 225 1.57 -7.42 -23.68
C ILE A 225 0.14 -7.50 -23.12
N GLY A 226 -0.33 -6.46 -22.43
CA GLY A 226 -1.66 -6.39 -21.83
C GLY A 226 -1.63 -6.37 -20.30
N GLU A 227 -2.82 -6.22 -19.71
CA GLU A 227 -3.04 -5.97 -18.28
C GLU A 227 -2.99 -7.23 -17.40
N TYR A 228 -2.01 -8.11 -17.65
CA TYR A 228 -1.81 -9.29 -16.82
C TYR A 228 -1.25 -8.92 -15.44
N SER A 229 -1.59 -9.72 -14.42
CA SER A 229 -1.03 -9.56 -13.07
C SER A 229 0.50 -9.46 -13.05
N MET A 230 1.19 -10.20 -13.93
CA MET A 230 2.65 -10.20 -14.03
C MET A 230 3.23 -8.90 -14.59
N THR A 231 2.57 -8.26 -15.57
CA THR A 231 3.01 -6.96 -16.10
C THR A 231 2.77 -5.86 -15.07
N CYS A 232 1.62 -5.89 -14.38
CA CYS A 232 1.34 -5.03 -13.22
C CYS A 232 2.39 -5.17 -12.11
N LEU A 233 2.80 -6.40 -11.81
CA LEU A 233 3.82 -6.69 -10.79
C LEU A 233 5.17 -6.12 -11.20
N LEU A 234 5.58 -6.33 -12.46
CA LEU A 234 6.82 -5.80 -13.00
C LEU A 234 6.85 -4.26 -12.93
N VAL A 235 5.78 -3.60 -13.37
CA VAL A 235 5.65 -2.14 -13.30
C VAL A 235 5.73 -1.65 -11.86
N SER A 236 4.99 -2.29 -10.94
CA SER A 236 4.98 -1.92 -9.53
C SER A 236 6.36 -2.04 -8.87
N VAL A 237 7.07 -3.13 -9.17
CA VAL A 237 8.45 -3.37 -8.70
C VAL A 237 9.40 -2.32 -9.28
N CYS A 238 9.35 -2.07 -10.59
CA CYS A 238 10.25 -1.12 -11.24
C CYS A 238 10.03 0.31 -10.73
N LEU A 239 8.76 0.75 -10.60
CA LEU A 239 8.44 2.07 -10.06
C LEU A 239 8.95 2.26 -8.63
N LEU A 240 8.79 1.26 -7.77
CA LEU A 240 9.30 1.33 -6.40
C LEU A 240 10.83 1.31 -6.36
N ILE A 241 11.49 0.42 -7.12
CA ILE A 241 12.96 0.40 -7.21
C ILE A 241 13.48 1.74 -7.73
N CYS A 242 12.92 2.26 -8.82
CA CYS A 242 13.29 3.55 -9.39
C CYS A 242 13.15 4.69 -8.36
N THR A 243 12.04 4.70 -7.61
CA THR A 243 11.83 5.68 -6.53
C THR A 243 12.91 5.59 -5.44
N ILE A 244 13.30 4.37 -5.05
CA ILE A 244 14.37 4.14 -4.06
C ILE A 244 15.74 4.53 -4.62
N VAL A 245 16.04 4.21 -5.88
CA VAL A 245 17.35 4.50 -6.49
C VAL A 245 17.53 5.99 -6.71
N VAL A 246 16.55 6.64 -7.35
CA VAL A 246 16.63 8.06 -7.73
C VAL A 246 16.62 8.97 -6.51
N ARG A 247 15.84 8.66 -5.47
CA ARG A 247 15.69 9.53 -4.29
C ARG A 247 16.36 8.99 -3.01
N GLY A 248 16.61 7.69 -2.92
CA GLY A 248 17.35 7.07 -1.79
C GLY A 248 18.86 7.07 -1.98
N GLY A 249 19.38 7.47 -3.14
CA GLY A 249 20.80 7.77 -3.37
C GLY A 249 21.22 9.20 -2.99
N GLY A 250 20.26 10.05 -2.60
CA GLY A 250 20.55 11.40 -2.11
C GLY A 250 20.99 11.37 -0.65
N THR A 251 22.26 11.72 -0.42
CA THR A 251 22.82 12.07 0.89
C THR A 251 21.82 12.85 1.74
N GLY A 252 21.69 12.48 3.01
CA GLY A 252 20.75 13.07 3.96
C GLY A 252 21.01 14.54 4.25
N GLU A 253 20.48 15.41 3.39
CA GLU A 253 20.27 16.83 3.66
C GLU A 253 18.76 17.06 3.86
N PRO A 254 18.30 17.41 5.07
CA PRO A 254 16.91 17.70 5.35
C PRO A 254 16.57 19.10 4.84
N HIS A 255 16.29 19.25 3.55
CA HIS A 255 15.68 20.48 3.05
C HIS A 255 14.17 20.42 3.31
N TYR A 256 13.74 21.10 4.38
CA TYR A 256 12.48 21.85 4.62
C TYR A 256 12.11 21.81 6.12
N PRO A 257 12.51 22.82 6.91
CA PRO A 257 12.12 22.94 8.31
C PRO A 257 10.81 23.75 8.42
N ILE A 258 9.69 23.22 7.95
CA ILE A 258 8.38 23.81 8.28
C ILE A 258 7.37 22.67 8.39
N LEU A 259 6.92 22.36 9.62
CA LEU A 259 5.78 21.49 10.03
C LEU A 259 6.09 20.45 11.13
N GLN A 260 7.28 20.40 11.72
CA GLN A 260 7.57 19.49 12.84
C GLN A 260 7.17 20.01 14.23
N GLN A 261 6.67 21.24 14.33
CA GLN A 261 6.42 21.89 15.63
C GLN A 261 5.08 21.53 16.29
N TYR A 262 4.18 20.80 15.63
CA TYR A 262 2.82 20.55 16.14
C TYR A 262 2.56 19.14 16.70
N GLN A 263 3.54 18.24 16.76
CA GLN A 263 3.27 16.85 17.16
C GLN A 263 3.87 16.36 18.47
N HIS A 264 4.71 17.14 19.19
CA HIS A 264 5.23 16.71 20.48
C HIS A 264 5.30 17.84 21.52
N GLY A 265 4.42 17.75 22.53
CA GLY A 265 4.78 17.99 23.94
C GLY A 265 4.27 19.26 24.60
N ASN A 266 3.05 19.22 25.14
CA ASN A 266 2.79 19.88 26.44
C ASN A 266 3.07 18.87 27.54
N LEU A 267 4.29 18.90 28.08
CA LEU A 267 4.60 18.36 29.41
C LEU A 267 5.36 19.46 30.16
N PRO A 268 4.91 19.87 31.36
CA PRO A 268 5.56 20.92 32.12
C PRO A 268 6.76 20.33 32.87
N VAL A 269 7.88 21.04 32.90
CA VAL A 269 9.02 20.71 33.76
C VAL A 269 9.33 21.93 34.64
N PRO A 270 9.60 21.74 35.95
CA PRO A 270 9.48 22.78 36.96
C PRO A 270 10.76 23.61 37.16
N HIS A 271 10.58 24.71 37.89
CA HIS A 271 11.54 25.72 38.32
C HIS A 271 12.97 25.25 38.60
N GLY A 272 13.94 26.01 38.07
CA GLY A 272 15.35 26.00 38.47
C GLY A 272 15.76 27.37 39.02
N VAL A 273 16.30 27.33 40.23
CA VAL A 273 16.79 28.41 41.08
C VAL A 273 18.00 29.13 40.46
N VAL A 274 18.06 30.46 40.59
CA VAL A 274 19.21 31.30 40.19
C VAL A 274 20.08 31.56 41.43
N PRO A 275 21.40 31.31 41.42
CA PRO A 275 22.31 31.82 42.42
C PRO A 275 22.85 33.21 42.06
N HIS A 276 23.13 33.95 43.13
CA HIS A 276 23.70 35.31 43.22
C HIS A 276 24.88 35.60 42.29
N ASP A 277 24.90 36.82 41.74
CA ASP A 277 25.79 37.91 42.17
C ASP A 277 25.12 39.27 41.89
#